data_AF-A0A1B6CMJ9-F1
#
_entry.id   AF-A0A1B6CMJ9-F1
#
_cell.length_a   1.000
_cell.length_b   1.000
_cell.length_c   1.000
_cell.angle_alpha   90.00
_cell.angle_beta   90.00
_cell.angle_gamma   90.00
#
_symmetry.space_group_name_H-M   'P 1'
#
loop_
_entity.id
_entity.type
_entity.pdbx_description
1 polymer ?
#
loop_
_entity_poly.entity_id
_entity_poly.type
_entity_poly.pdbx_seq_one_letter_code
_entity_poly.pdbx_strand_id
1 'polypeptide(L)'
;MITATLLNTSIKSMSSTKILRDNNLSEEEEVKIFVSQMLINRVFLGDFQERRYVDLLNNYRDVMVIDEQHGDLKRDLDIVKKRLDDYYKGRVWIGMTGPNMVGAPSGHCLWVNLQNQPLGQYWFVIKKVKFLHNEVIVTVKQVR
;
A
#
# COMPACT_ATOMS: atom_id res chain seq x y z
N MET A 1 -44.95 16.12 38.50
CA MET A 1 -45.07 16.14 37.02
C MET A 1 -43.71 15.79 36.44
N ILE A 2 -43.63 14.63 35.79
CA ILE A 2 -42.44 14.09 35.14
C ILE A 2 -42.47 14.58 33.69
N THR A 3 -41.37 15.11 33.16
CA THR A 3 -41.06 14.99 31.74
C THR A 3 -39.56 14.75 31.58
N ALA A 4 -39.23 13.51 31.23
CA ALA A 4 -37.92 13.09 30.76
C ALA A 4 -37.84 13.39 29.26
N THR A 5 -36.78 14.07 28.81
CA THR A 5 -36.52 14.25 27.38
C THR A 5 -35.30 13.42 27.01
N LEU A 6 -35.59 12.33 26.30
CA LEU A 6 -34.65 11.41 25.69
C LEU A 6 -33.86 12.13 24.58
N LEU A 7 -32.54 12.19 24.71
CA LEU A 7 -31.67 12.61 23.62
C LEU A 7 -31.16 11.34 22.91
N ASN A 8 -31.74 11.11 21.72
CA ASN A 8 -31.49 9.96 20.86
C ASN A 8 -30.02 9.85 20.47
N THR A 9 -29.46 8.70 20.78
CA THR A 9 -28.23 8.12 20.26
C THR A 9 -28.32 7.94 18.74
N SER A 10 -27.36 8.51 18.01
CA SER A 10 -27.01 8.05 16.66
C SER A 10 -25.50 7.86 16.59
N ILE A 11 -25.04 6.74 17.18
CA ILE A 11 -23.73 6.18 16.87
C ILE A 11 -23.89 5.57 15.48
N LYS A 12 -23.45 6.30 14.45
CA LYS A 12 -23.26 5.74 13.10
C LYS A 12 -22.28 4.58 13.25
N SER A 13 -22.80 3.36 13.19
CA SER A 13 -22.01 2.16 13.28
C SER A 13 -21.02 2.15 12.11
N MET A 14 -19.75 2.32 12.47
CA MET A 14 -18.65 1.96 11.61
C MET A 14 -18.82 0.47 11.35
N SER A 15 -19.18 0.12 10.12
CA SER A 15 -19.37 -1.27 9.70
C SER A 15 -18.01 -1.95 9.74
N SER A 16 -17.59 -2.34 10.95
CA SER A 16 -16.55 -3.32 11.18
C SER A 16 -16.99 -4.55 10.42
N THR A 17 -16.33 -4.77 9.29
CA THR A 17 -16.44 -5.97 8.50
C THR A 17 -16.38 -7.14 9.47
N LYS A 18 -17.53 -7.79 9.68
CA LYS A 18 -17.59 -9.12 10.28
C LYS A 18 -16.87 -10.03 9.30
N ILE A 19 -15.54 -10.08 9.42
CA ILE A 19 -14.76 -11.18 8.89
C ILE A 19 -15.22 -12.36 9.74
N LEU A 20 -16.17 -13.12 9.19
CA LEU A 20 -16.44 -14.47 9.60
C LEU A 20 -15.07 -15.15 9.62
N ARG A 21 -14.59 -15.56 10.80
CA ARG A 21 -13.40 -16.38 10.94
C ARG A 21 -13.75 -17.75 10.37
N ASP A 22 -13.69 -17.85 9.06
CA ASP A 22 -13.65 -19.13 8.37
C ASP A 22 -12.27 -19.71 8.66
N ASN A 23 -12.20 -20.81 9.42
CA ASN A 23 -10.95 -21.42 9.88
C ASN A 23 -10.15 -22.12 8.75
N ASN A 24 -10.37 -21.73 7.48
CA ASN A 24 -9.80 -22.37 6.29
C ASN A 24 -9.25 -21.35 5.28
N LEU A 25 -8.72 -20.21 5.73
CA LEU A 25 -8.00 -19.30 4.83
C LEU A 25 -6.69 -19.96 4.39
N SER A 26 -6.40 -19.88 3.09
CA SER A 26 -5.08 -20.23 2.58
C SER A 26 -4.03 -19.23 3.05
N GLU A 27 -2.77 -19.66 3.12
CA GLU A 27 -1.66 -18.76 3.49
C GLU A 27 -1.59 -17.54 2.55
N GLU A 28 -1.92 -17.70 1.27
CA GLU A 28 -1.95 -16.58 0.32
C GLU A 28 -2.99 -15.53 0.71
N GLU A 29 -4.18 -15.96 1.11
CA GLU A 29 -5.26 -15.07 1.52
C GLU A 29 -4.90 -14.34 2.82
N GLU A 30 -4.24 -15.01 3.76
CA GLU A 30 -3.72 -14.37 4.98
C GLU A 30 -2.69 -13.28 4.65
N VAL A 31 -1.76 -13.55 3.72
CA VAL A 31 -0.79 -12.55 3.24
C VAL A 31 -1.51 -11.38 2.57
N LYS A 32 -2.49 -11.63 1.70
CA LYS A 32 -3.28 -10.59 1.03
C LYS A 32 -4.03 -9.71 2.02
N ILE A 33 -4.64 -10.30 3.05
CA ILE A 33 -5.35 -9.60 4.11
C ILE A 33 -4.37 -8.74 4.92
N PHE A 34 -3.26 -9.33 5.37
CA PHE A 34 -2.23 -8.65 6.14
C PHE A 34 -1.72 -7.40 5.42
N VAL A 35 -1.30 -7.55 4.17
CA VAL A 35 -0.76 -6.45 3.37
C VAL A 35 -1.81 -5.36 3.14
N SER A 36 -3.06 -5.76 2.87
CA SER A 36 -4.17 -4.82 2.67
C SER A 36 -4.46 -4.00 3.94
N GLN A 37 -4.44 -4.64 5.11
CA GLN A 37 -4.64 -3.98 6.40
C GLN A 37 -3.53 -2.99 6.75
N MET A 38 -2.28 -3.32 6.40
CA MET A 38 -1.13 -2.46 6.67
C MET A 38 -1.09 -1.20 5.79
N LEU A 39 -1.48 -1.33 4.51
CA LEU A 39 -1.18 -0.30 3.51
C LEU A 39 -2.39 0.50 3.02
N ILE A 40 -3.60 -0.07 2.96
CA ILE A 40 -4.74 0.64 2.37
C ILE A 40 -5.12 1.85 3.21
N ASN A 41 -5.49 2.94 2.54
CA ASN A 41 -5.83 4.25 3.11
C ASN A 41 -4.67 5.04 3.74
N ARG A 42 -3.44 4.54 3.67
CA ARG A 42 -2.26 5.30 4.11
C ARG A 42 -2.03 6.48 3.17
N VAL A 43 -1.89 7.66 3.77
CA VAL A 43 -1.58 8.92 3.08
C VAL A 43 -0.11 9.22 3.27
N PHE A 44 0.56 9.66 2.20
CA PHE A 44 1.98 9.99 2.23
C PHE A 44 2.33 11.04 1.18
N LEU A 45 3.40 11.79 1.45
CA LEU A 45 4.07 12.61 0.45
C LEU A 45 5.04 11.74 -0.35
N GLY A 46 4.84 11.70 -1.66
CA GLY A 46 5.69 10.95 -2.58
C GLY A 46 6.25 11.86 -3.67
N ASP A 47 7.53 11.71 -3.97
CA ASP A 47 8.22 12.37 -5.07
C ASP A 47 8.28 11.43 -6.28
N PHE A 48 7.49 11.70 -7.31
CA PHE A 48 7.54 10.95 -8.56
C PHE A 48 8.73 11.42 -9.39
N GLN A 49 9.79 10.59 -9.45
CA GLN A 49 11.07 11.00 -10.03
C GLN A 49 11.23 10.59 -11.49
N GLU A 50 10.81 9.38 -11.85
CA GLU A 50 11.08 8.83 -13.16
C GLU A 50 10.18 7.64 -13.50
N ARG A 51 10.12 7.31 -14.79
CA ARG A 51 9.54 6.06 -15.28
C ARG A 51 10.68 5.13 -15.70
N ARG A 52 10.74 3.94 -15.09
CA ARG A 52 11.82 2.96 -15.32
C ARG A 52 11.27 1.66 -15.89
N TYR A 53 12.02 1.10 -16.85
CA TYR A 53 11.73 -0.21 -17.40
C TYR A 53 12.13 -1.31 -16.41
N VAL A 54 11.24 -2.26 -16.16
CA VAL A 54 11.47 -3.41 -15.29
C VAL A 54 11.55 -4.65 -16.16
N ASP A 55 12.76 -5.15 -16.37
CA ASP A 55 13.04 -6.27 -17.28
C ASP A 55 12.21 -7.51 -16.94
N LEU A 56 12.12 -7.86 -15.66
CA LEU A 56 11.36 -9.02 -15.16
C LEU A 56 9.86 -8.97 -15.52
N LEU A 57 9.33 -7.77 -15.73
CA LEU A 57 7.92 -7.55 -16.08
C LEU A 57 7.72 -7.20 -17.56
N ASN A 58 8.80 -6.99 -18.30
CA ASN A 58 8.79 -6.49 -19.67
C ASN A 58 7.89 -5.24 -19.82
N ASN A 59 7.95 -4.32 -18.85
CA ASN A 59 7.05 -3.18 -18.76
C ASN A 59 7.64 -2.05 -17.90
N TYR A 60 7.06 -0.85 -17.99
CA TYR A 60 7.48 0.33 -17.25
C TYR A 60 6.74 0.49 -15.92
N ARG A 61 7.43 1.02 -14.91
CA ARG A 61 6.86 1.43 -13.62
C ARG A 61 7.30 2.85 -13.29
N ASP A 62 6.40 3.57 -12.65
CA ASP A 62 6.63 4.91 -12.14
C ASP A 62 7.26 4.80 -10.75
N VAL A 63 8.45 5.39 -10.59
CA VAL A 63 9.25 5.28 -9.37
C VAL A 63 9.00 6.51 -8.50
N MET A 64 8.47 6.26 -7.31
CA MET A 64 8.12 7.30 -6.35
C MET A 64 8.88 7.09 -5.05
N VAL A 65 9.66 8.09 -4.66
CA VAL A 65 10.40 8.10 -3.40
C VAL A 65 9.48 8.63 -2.30
N ILE A 66 9.45 7.95 -1.16
CA ILE A 66 8.66 8.39 -0.01
C ILE A 66 9.48 9.38 0.82
N ASP A 67 8.88 10.53 1.09
CA ASP A 67 9.49 11.59 1.90
C ASP A 67 9.97 11.09 3.27
N GLU A 68 11.07 11.66 3.76
CA GLU A 68 11.77 11.24 4.98
C GLU A 68 10.92 11.33 6.25
N GLN A 69 9.96 12.26 6.30
CA GLN A 69 9.16 12.50 7.49
C GLN A 69 8.09 11.42 7.73
N HIS A 70 7.83 10.54 6.76
CA HIS A 70 6.84 9.46 6.87
C HIS A 70 7.42 8.15 7.44
N GLY A 71 8.08 8.22 8.60
CA GLY A 71 8.78 7.09 9.22
C GLY A 71 7.90 5.86 9.51
N ASP A 72 6.63 6.05 9.89
CA ASP A 72 5.73 4.92 10.16
C ASP A 72 5.36 4.16 8.88
N LEU A 73 5.09 4.86 7.77
CA LEU A 73 4.83 4.18 6.50
C LEU A 73 6.06 3.40 6.06
N LYS A 74 7.25 3.97 6.14
CA LYS A 74 8.51 3.29 5.77
C LYS A 74 8.69 1.98 6.52
N ARG A 75 8.49 1.99 7.84
CA ARG A 75 8.53 0.79 8.68
C ARG A 75 7.51 -0.25 8.24
N ASP A 76 6.29 0.17 7.96
CA ASP A 76 5.22 -0.73 7.52
C ASP A 76 5.50 -1.34 6.14
N LEU A 77 6.13 -0.58 5.24
CA LEU A 77 6.57 -1.08 3.95
C LEU A 77 7.67 -2.12 4.09
N ASP A 78 8.62 -1.93 5.02
CA ASP A 78 9.67 -2.93 5.29
C ASP A 78 9.08 -4.23 5.83
N ILE A 79 8.13 -4.15 6.76
CA ILE A 79 7.42 -5.31 7.32
C ILE A 79 6.64 -6.03 6.21
N VAL A 80 5.87 -5.28 5.41
CA VAL A 80 5.09 -5.83 4.29
C VAL A 80 6.01 -6.48 3.27
N LYS A 81 7.08 -5.81 2.86
CA LYS A 81 8.03 -6.33 1.90
C LYS A 81 8.64 -7.64 2.40
N LYS A 82 9.07 -7.69 3.67
CA LYS A 82 9.60 -8.92 4.27
C LYS A 82 8.57 -10.05 4.23
N ARG A 83 7.30 -9.80 4.60
CA ARG A 83 6.25 -10.83 4.55
C ARG A 83 6.00 -11.33 3.13
N LEU A 84 6.03 -10.44 2.14
CA LEU A 84 5.89 -10.79 0.72
C LEU A 84 7.09 -11.59 0.21
N ASP A 85 8.31 -11.16 0.52
CA ASP A 85 9.54 -11.87 0.15
C ASP A 85 9.55 -13.27 0.77
N ASP A 86 9.15 -13.39 2.04
CA ASP A 86 9.10 -14.65 2.75
C ASP A 86 8.06 -15.61 2.17
N TYR A 87 6.92 -15.11 1.73
CA TYR A 87 5.85 -15.93 1.15
C TYR A 87 6.15 -16.32 -0.31
N TYR A 88 6.50 -15.34 -1.14
CA TYR A 88 6.70 -15.58 -2.57
C TYR A 88 8.07 -16.13 -2.92
N LYS A 89 9.09 -15.97 -2.07
CA LYS A 89 10.45 -16.49 -2.30
C LYS A 89 11.01 -16.11 -3.68
N GLY A 90 10.76 -14.87 -4.12
CA GLY A 90 11.22 -14.35 -5.41
C GLY A 90 10.40 -14.79 -6.63
N ARG A 91 9.32 -15.57 -6.46
CA ARG A 91 8.43 -15.99 -7.57
C ARG A 91 7.65 -14.85 -8.21
N VAL A 92 7.48 -13.74 -7.50
CA VAL A 92 6.81 -12.53 -8.00
C VAL A 92 7.69 -11.32 -7.75
N TRP A 93 7.58 -10.34 -8.63
CA TRP A 93 8.21 -9.04 -8.43
C TRP A 93 7.40 -8.20 -7.44
N ILE A 94 8.07 -7.47 -6.55
CA ILE A 94 7.41 -6.66 -5.52
C ILE A 94 7.72 -5.20 -5.79
N GLY A 95 6.68 -4.39 -6.01
CA GLY A 95 6.77 -2.97 -6.35
C GLY A 95 7.12 -2.06 -5.17
N MET A 96 8.02 -2.51 -4.30
CA MET A 96 8.44 -1.82 -3.08
C MET A 96 9.92 -2.09 -2.85
N THR A 97 10.73 -1.05 -2.68
CA THR A 97 12.16 -1.18 -2.39
C THR A 97 12.55 -0.37 -1.17
N GLY A 98 13.44 -0.94 -0.36
CA GLY A 98 14.03 -0.25 0.78
C GLY A 98 15.15 0.73 0.37
N PRO A 99 15.72 1.45 1.34
CA PRO A 99 16.62 2.59 1.09
C PRO A 99 17.96 2.20 0.46
N ASN A 100 18.37 0.94 0.60
CA ASN A 100 19.69 0.45 0.18
C ASN A 100 19.60 -0.45 -1.07
N MET A 101 18.48 -0.42 -1.79
CA MET A 101 18.32 -1.26 -2.99
C MET A 101 19.17 -0.73 -4.14
N VAL A 102 20.13 -1.54 -4.59
CA VAL A 102 20.93 -1.22 -5.77
C VAL A 102 20.02 -1.09 -6.99
N GLY A 103 20.18 0.00 -7.74
CA GLY A 103 19.36 0.27 -8.93
C GLY A 103 17.98 0.87 -8.62
N ALA A 104 17.72 1.30 -7.38
CA ALA A 104 16.60 2.18 -7.04
C ALA A 104 17.12 3.57 -6.60
N PRO A 105 16.31 4.64 -6.67
CA PRO A 105 16.63 5.90 -6.01
C PRO A 105 16.89 5.71 -4.52
N SER A 106 17.65 6.63 -3.91
CA SER A 106 17.92 6.60 -2.48
C SER A 106 16.63 6.76 -1.67
N GLY A 107 16.42 5.88 -0.69
CA GLY A 107 15.24 5.89 0.16
C GLY A 107 14.20 4.82 -0.18
N HIS A 108 13.13 4.76 0.62
CA HIS A 108 12.02 3.84 0.36
C HIS A 108 11.26 4.27 -0.88
N CYS A 109 11.12 3.36 -1.84
CA CYS A 109 10.41 3.64 -3.08
C CYS A 109 9.19 2.73 -3.25
N LEU A 110 8.13 3.32 -3.81
CA LEU A 110 7.02 2.59 -4.38
C LEU A 110 7.14 2.62 -5.90
N TRP A 111 6.97 1.46 -6.50
CA TRP A 111 6.94 1.30 -7.94
C TRP A 111 5.50 1.07 -8.35
N VAL A 112 4.92 2.06 -9.02
CA VAL A 112 3.48 2.15 -9.25
C VAL A 112 3.16 2.34 -10.73
N ASN A 113 1.88 2.38 -11.07
CA ASN A 113 1.39 2.79 -12.39
C ASN A 113 0.55 4.06 -12.21
N LEU A 114 1.14 5.23 -12.52
CA LEU A 114 0.47 6.52 -12.52
C LEU A 114 -0.12 6.81 -13.89
N GLN A 115 -1.30 7.45 -13.90
CA GLN A 115 -1.96 7.86 -15.13
C GLN A 115 -1.64 9.33 -15.41
N ASN A 116 -0.71 9.58 -16.33
CA ASN A 116 -0.37 10.92 -16.83
C ASN A 116 -0.01 11.94 -15.72
N GLN A 117 0.60 11.48 -14.63
CA GLN A 117 1.07 12.36 -13.56
C GLN A 117 2.36 13.07 -14.00
N PRO A 118 2.50 14.40 -13.83
CA PRO A 118 3.78 15.07 -14.00
C PRO A 118 4.78 14.65 -12.92
N LEU A 119 6.07 14.77 -13.20
CA LEU A 119 7.11 14.54 -12.18
C LEU A 119 6.99 15.55 -11.03
N GLY A 120 7.39 15.12 -9.84
CA GLY A 120 7.46 15.95 -8.64
C GLY A 120 6.69 15.41 -7.45
N GLN A 121 6.55 16.26 -6.44
CA GLN A 121 6.00 15.90 -5.13
C GLN A 121 4.50 16.10 -5.05
N TYR A 122 3.80 15.06 -4.63
CA TYR A 122 2.35 15.09 -4.44
C TYR A 122 1.93 14.28 -3.22
N TRP A 123 0.76 14.61 -2.69
CA TRP A 123 0.13 13.79 -1.67
C TRP A 123 -0.60 12.64 -2.33
N PHE A 124 -0.31 11.43 -1.89
CA PHE A 124 -0.96 10.22 -2.37
C PHE A 124 -1.68 9.49 -1.25
N VAL A 125 -2.69 8.73 -1.64
CA VAL A 125 -3.32 7.73 -0.78
C VAL A 125 -3.25 6.37 -1.45
N ILE A 126 -2.81 5.35 -0.72
CA ILE A 126 -2.83 3.96 -1.18
C ILE A 126 -4.29 3.51 -1.21
N LYS A 127 -4.80 3.17 -2.40
CA LYS A 127 -6.19 2.75 -2.59
C LYS A 127 -6.34 1.23 -2.56
N LYS A 128 -5.40 0.51 -3.14
CA LYS A 128 -5.45 -0.95 -3.29
C LYS A 128 -4.05 -1.53 -3.36
N VAL A 129 -3.93 -2.81 -3.03
CA VAL A 129 -2.77 -3.65 -3.39
C VAL A 129 -3.26 -4.69 -4.38
N LYS A 130 -2.61 -4.80 -5.53
CA LYS A 130 -2.93 -5.77 -6.57
C LYS A 130 -1.93 -6.92 -6.49
N PHE A 131 -2.45 -8.13 -6.41
CA PHE A 131 -1.70 -9.37 -6.44
C PHE A 131 -1.93 -9.99 -7.82
N LEU A 132 -1.00 -9.77 -8.72
CA LEU A 132 -1.01 -10.31 -10.07
C LEU A 132 -0.13 -11.56 -10.12
N HIS A 133 -0.19 -12.29 -11.23
CA HIS A 133 0.56 -13.55 -11.36
C HIS A 133 2.08 -13.36 -11.21
N ASN A 134 2.62 -12.23 -11.69
CA ASN A 134 4.06 -11.93 -11.73
C ASN A 134 4.45 -10.71 -10.89
N GLU A 135 3.49 -9.97 -10.31
CA GLU A 135 3.80 -8.79 -9.51
C GLU A 135 2.84 -8.55 -8.35
N VAL A 136 3.36 -7.94 -7.29
CA VAL A 136 2.58 -7.29 -6.23
C VAL A 136 2.83 -5.79 -6.31
N ILE A 137 1.77 -5.02 -6.56
CA ILE A 137 1.87 -3.57 -6.82
C ILE A 137 0.79 -2.79 -6.08
N VAL A 138 1.16 -1.63 -5.54
CA VAL A 138 0.21 -0.71 -4.92
C VAL A 138 -0.40 0.22 -5.96
N THR A 139 -1.71 0.49 -5.83
CA THR A 139 -2.38 1.53 -6.61
C THR A 139 -2.60 2.74 -5.72
N VAL A 140 -2.12 3.89 -6.16
CA VAL A 140 -2.24 5.16 -5.44
C VAL A 140 -3.18 6.11 -6.17
N LYS A 141 -3.74 7.06 -5.43
CA LYS A 141 -4.49 8.19 -6.00
C LYS A 141 -3.88 9.48 -5.46
N GLN A 142 -3.61 10.45 -6.34
CA GLN A 142 -3.23 11.80 -5.91
C GLN A 142 -4.40 12.45 -5.14
N VAL A 143 -4.07 13.08 -4.03
CA VAL A 143 -4.98 13.82 -3.16
C VAL A 143 -4.82 15.33 -3.38
N ARG A 144 -3.56 15.80 -3.46
CA ARG A 144 -3.17 17.19 -3.68
C ARG A 144 -1.90 17.21 -4.50
#